data_AF-A0A948RBU7-F1
#
_entry.id   AF-A0A948RBU7-F1
#
_cell.length_a   1.000
_cell.length_b   1.000
_cell.length_c   1.000
_cell.angle_alpha   90.00
_cell.angle_beta   90.00
_cell.angle_gamma   90.00
#
_symmetry.space_group_name_H-M   'P 1'
#
loop_
_entity.id
_entity.type
_entity.pdbx_description
1 polymer ?
#
loop_
_entity_poly.entity_id
_entity_poly.type
_entity_poly.pdbx_seq_one_letter_code
_entity_poly.pdbx_strand_id
1 'polypeptide(L)'
;MSVSPRFVVITALFITSLITANIIAVKVIIIGTIPLPAAIIIFPFSYIFGDILTEVYGYRWARRVIWLGFLCNLIFVIFAWTGQVLPAAPFWKGQTAYESILGYAPRLLAASFFGYLVGEFANSFILARMKILTRGRWLWSRTIGSTIVGQGLDTLIFITIAFAGTPSFVAILILSHWLAKIIIEAAATPLTYVLVNYLKKKDAIDTYDYQTKYNPFTITG
;
A
#
# COMPACT_ATOMS: atom_id res chain seq x y z
N MET A 1 8.51 -7.38 24.85
CA MET A 1 8.79 -6.18 24.02
C MET A 1 7.58 -5.28 24.12
N SER A 2 7.69 -4.15 24.81
CA SER A 2 6.62 -3.14 24.87
C SER A 2 6.48 -2.48 23.50
N VAL A 3 5.27 -2.46 22.95
CA VAL A 3 4.97 -1.79 21.68
C VAL A 3 5.22 -0.29 21.86
N SER A 4 6.12 0.30 21.07
CA SER A 4 6.39 1.75 21.14
C SER A 4 5.12 2.52 20.75
N PRO A 5 4.72 3.60 21.46
CA PRO A 5 3.60 4.44 21.06
C PRO A 5 3.70 4.92 19.60
N ARG A 6 4.91 5.11 19.09
CA ARG A 6 5.18 5.55 17.71
C ARG A 6 4.87 4.46 16.70
N PHE A 7 5.12 3.19 17.04
CA PHE A 7 4.71 2.04 16.22
C PHE A 7 3.20 2.03 16.00
N VAL A 8 2.44 2.28 17.07
CA VAL A 8 0.97 2.33 17.01
C VAL A 8 0.52 3.47 16.10
N VAL A 9 1.10 4.67 16.23
CA VAL A 9 0.76 5.81 15.37
C VAL A 9 1.08 5.53 13.90
N ILE A 10 2.26 5.00 13.58
CA ILE A 10 2.66 4.70 12.20
C ILE A 10 1.76 3.59 11.62
N THR A 11 1.45 2.56 12.41
CA THR A 11 0.54 1.49 12.01
C THR A 11 -0.86 2.04 11.73
N ALA A 12 -1.38 2.90 12.60
CA ALA A 12 -2.69 3.52 12.41
C ALA A 12 -2.73 4.41 11.16
N LEU A 13 -1.69 5.23 10.95
CA LEU A 13 -1.56 6.07 9.76
C LEU A 13 -1.46 5.22 8.49
N PHE A 14 -0.66 4.16 8.49
CA PHE A 14 -0.55 3.22 7.38
C PHE A 14 -1.90 2.60 7.01
N ILE A 15 -2.60 2.02 7.99
CA ILE A 15 -3.91 1.38 7.76
C ILE A 15 -4.94 2.40 7.29
N THR A 16 -4.95 3.60 7.87
CA THR A 16 -5.87 4.67 7.47
C THR A 16 -5.59 5.14 6.04
N SER A 17 -4.33 5.36 5.69
CA SER A 17 -3.92 5.70 4.32
C SER A 17 -4.31 4.61 3.33
N LEU A 18 -4.12 3.33 3.69
CA LEU A 18 -4.50 2.18 2.86
C LEU A 18 -6.01 2.11 2.58
N ILE A 19 -6.85 2.22 3.60
CA ILE A 19 -8.30 2.18 3.43
C ILE A 19 -8.76 3.39 2.62
N THR A 20 -8.22 4.56 2.92
CA THR A 20 -8.52 5.81 2.19
C THR A 20 -8.12 5.70 0.72
N ALA A 21 -6.97 5.08 0.41
CA ALA A 21 -6.53 4.82 -0.95
C ALA A 21 -7.52 3.98 -1.74
N ASN A 22 -8.04 2.91 -1.13
CA ASN A 22 -9.01 2.04 -1.79
C ASN A 22 -10.34 2.75 -2.11
N ILE A 23 -10.83 3.60 -1.19
CA ILE A 23 -12.07 4.35 -1.40
C ILE A 23 -11.89 5.43 -2.48
N ILE A 24 -10.74 6.12 -2.48
CA ILE A 24 -10.49 7.23 -3.40
C ILE A 24 -10.03 6.74 -4.79
N ALA A 25 -9.48 5.52 -4.89
CA ALA A 25 -9.04 4.92 -6.16
C ALA A 25 -10.15 4.84 -7.21
N VAL A 26 -11.39 4.78 -6.73
CA VAL A 26 -12.62 4.86 -7.51
C VAL A 26 -12.68 6.09 -8.42
N LYS A 27 -12.24 7.23 -7.91
CA LYS A 27 -12.27 8.49 -8.63
C LYS A 27 -11.05 8.55 -9.56
N VAL A 28 -11.30 8.55 -10.86
CA VAL A 28 -10.25 8.79 -11.86
C VAL A 28 -10.10 10.29 -12.09
N ILE A 29 -8.87 10.79 -11.97
CA ILE A 29 -8.47 12.16 -12.29
C ILE A 29 -7.64 12.18 -13.57
N ILE A 30 -7.62 13.32 -14.26
CA ILE A 30 -6.79 13.52 -15.44
C ILE A 30 -5.66 14.47 -15.05
N ILE A 31 -4.41 14.01 -15.15
CA ILE A 31 -3.22 14.86 -15.00
C ILE A 31 -2.58 14.96 -16.39
N GLY A 32 -2.69 16.14 -17.00
CA GLY A 32 -2.30 16.34 -18.40
C GLY A 32 -3.19 15.52 -19.34
N THR A 33 -2.65 14.44 -19.92
CA THR A 33 -3.36 13.53 -20.85
C THR A 33 -3.55 12.12 -20.29
N ILE A 34 -3.07 11.84 -19.07
CA ILE A 34 -3.06 10.48 -18.51
C ILE A 34 -4.18 10.35 -17.46
N PRO A 35 -5.13 9.41 -17.63
CA PRO A 35 -6.09 9.08 -16.59
C PRO A 35 -5.40 8.30 -15.48
N LEU A 36 -5.48 8.81 -14.25
CA LEU A 36 -4.88 8.23 -13.06
C LEU A 36 -5.92 8.16 -11.93
N PRO A 37 -5.94 7.11 -11.11
CA PRO A 37 -6.73 7.09 -9.88
C PRO A 37 -6.32 8.22 -8.95
N ALA A 38 -7.29 8.87 -8.30
CA ALA A 38 -7.04 9.91 -7.30
C ALA A 38 -6.25 9.37 -6.08
N ALA A 39 -6.23 8.04 -5.89
CA ALA A 39 -5.38 7.38 -4.92
C ALA A 39 -3.88 7.66 -5.09
N ILE A 40 -3.44 8.15 -6.26
CA ILE A 40 -2.05 8.55 -6.49
C ILE A 40 -1.53 9.58 -5.46
N ILE A 41 -2.42 10.37 -4.86
CA ILE A 41 -2.06 11.37 -3.85
C ILE A 41 -1.75 10.71 -2.50
N ILE A 42 -2.45 9.63 -2.15
CA ILE A 42 -2.33 8.98 -0.83
C ILE A 42 -1.34 7.81 -0.83
N PHE A 43 -1.09 7.20 -2.00
CA PHE A 43 -0.13 6.10 -2.13
C PHE A 43 1.25 6.41 -1.56
N PRO A 44 1.88 7.58 -1.84
CA PRO A 44 3.21 7.90 -1.30
C PRO A 44 3.23 7.85 0.23
N PHE A 45 2.19 8.35 0.88
CA PHE A 45 2.09 8.28 2.35
C PHE A 45 2.03 6.84 2.85
N SER A 46 1.22 5.98 2.21
CA SER A 46 1.13 4.56 2.55
C SER A 46 2.50 3.87 2.43
N TYR A 47 3.20 4.08 1.33
CA TYR A 47 4.52 3.48 1.08
C TYR A 47 5.58 4.01 2.06
N ILE A 48 5.61 5.32 2.34
CA ILE A 48 6.52 5.90 3.34
C ILE A 48 6.30 5.26 4.70
N PHE A 49 5.06 5.10 5.14
CA PHE A 49 4.78 4.44 6.42
C PHE A 49 5.15 2.96 6.41
N GLY A 50 4.89 2.24 5.30
CA GLY A 50 5.31 0.84 5.12
C GLY A 50 6.82 0.65 5.16
N ASP A 51 7.56 1.56 4.50
CA ASP A 51 9.01 1.59 4.47
C ASP A 51 9.58 1.91 5.86
N ILE A 52 9.01 2.89 6.58
CA ILE A 52 9.38 3.20 7.97
C ILE A 52 9.15 1.97 8.88
N LEU A 53 8.01 1.30 8.73
CA LEU A 53 7.70 0.09 9.51
C LEU A 53 8.74 -1.00 9.28
N THR A 54 9.08 -1.25 8.02
CA THR A 54 10.05 -2.27 7.64
C THR A 54 11.47 -1.89 8.04
N GLU A 55 11.86 -0.62 7.87
CA GLU A 55 13.21 -0.14 8.13
C GLU A 55 13.53 0.00 9.63
N VAL A 56 12.58 0.47 10.44
CA VAL A 56 12.78 0.70 11.89
C VAL A 56 12.48 -0.56 12.69
N TYR A 57 11.31 -1.16 12.46
CA TYR A 57 10.80 -2.27 13.28
C TYR A 57 11.10 -3.64 12.68
N GLY A 58 11.56 -3.71 11.43
CA GLY A 58 11.92 -4.94 10.75
C GLY A 58 10.73 -5.62 10.06
N TYR A 59 11.08 -6.51 9.15
CA TYR A 59 10.14 -7.23 8.27
C TYR A 59 9.12 -8.08 9.03
N ARG A 60 9.51 -8.64 10.19
CA ARG A 60 8.58 -9.44 11.03
C ARG A 60 7.38 -8.61 11.50
N TRP A 61 7.60 -7.36 11.91
CA TRP A 61 6.52 -6.47 12.33
C TRP A 61 5.79 -5.90 11.12
N ALA A 62 6.50 -5.53 10.05
CA ALA A 62 5.89 -5.07 8.81
C ALA A 62 4.88 -6.08 8.25
N ARG A 63 5.24 -7.38 8.18
CA ARG A 63 4.31 -8.46 7.78
C ARG A 63 3.03 -8.49 8.61
N ARG A 64 3.14 -8.35 9.93
CA ARG A 64 1.95 -8.34 10.82
C ARG A 64 1.06 -7.13 10.54
N VAL A 65 1.67 -5.97 10.29
CA VAL A 65 0.93 -4.75 9.93
C VAL A 65 0.27 -4.87 8.55
N ILE A 66 0.93 -5.48 7.56
CA ILE A 66 0.34 -5.75 6.24
C ILE A 66 -0.88 -6.66 6.38
N TRP A 67 -0.77 -7.76 7.14
CA TRP A 67 -1.92 -8.65 7.41
C TRP A 67 -3.03 -7.96 8.21
N LEU A 68 -2.68 -7.11 9.17
CA LEU A 68 -3.67 -6.33 9.92
C LEU A 68 -4.37 -5.30 9.02
N GLY A 69 -3.63 -4.60 8.17
CA GLY A 69 -4.19 -3.67 7.18
C GLY A 69 -5.12 -4.37 6.21
N PHE A 70 -4.75 -5.56 5.73
CA PHE A 70 -5.61 -6.43 4.94
C PHE A 70 -6.91 -6.78 5.70
N LEU A 71 -6.81 -7.24 6.95
CA LEU A 71 -7.98 -7.57 7.76
C LEU A 71 -8.90 -6.37 7.97
N CYS A 72 -8.35 -5.20 8.32
CA CYS A 72 -9.11 -3.98 8.49
C CYS A 72 -9.82 -3.54 7.20
N ASN A 73 -9.15 -3.69 6.05
CA ASN A 73 -9.74 -3.38 4.76
C ASN A 73 -10.87 -4.36 4.40
N LEU A 74 -10.67 -5.66 4.64
CA LEU A 74 -11.72 -6.67 4.46
C LEU A 74 -12.95 -6.38 5.32
N ILE A 75 -12.74 -6.00 6.59
CA ILE A 75 -13.82 -5.59 7.50
C ILE A 75 -14.59 -4.39 6.91
N PHE A 76 -13.87 -3.36 6.46
CA PHE A 76 -14.50 -2.18 5.82
C PHE A 76 -15.37 -2.58 4.63
N VAL A 77 -14.85 -3.44 3.75
CA VAL A 77 -15.58 -3.91 2.56
C VAL A 77 -16.85 -4.68 2.92
N ILE A 78 -16.76 -5.59 3.89
CA ILE A 78 -17.93 -6.35 4.36
C ILE A 78 -19.00 -5.39 4.87
N PHE A 79 -18.63 -4.42 5.70
CA PHE A 79 -19.59 -3.46 6.24
C PHE A 79 -20.18 -2.55 5.15
N ALA A 80 -19.36 -2.07 4.21
CA ALA A 80 -19.84 -1.29 3.06
C ALA A 80 -20.82 -2.09 2.21
N TRP A 81 -20.54 -3.37 1.96
CA TRP A 81 -21.44 -4.27 1.24
C TRP A 81 -22.74 -4.54 2.00
N THR A 82 -22.68 -4.76 3.32
CA THR A 82 -23.90 -4.91 4.13
C THR A 82 -24.76 -3.66 4.11
N GLY A 83 -24.15 -2.47 4.12
CA GLY A 83 -24.85 -1.20 3.99
C GLY A 83 -25.56 -1.04 2.65
N GLN A 84 -25.00 -1.61 1.58
CA GLN A 84 -25.61 -1.62 0.25
C GLN A 84 -26.83 -2.55 0.15
N VAL A 85 -26.78 -3.74 0.76
CA VAL A 85 -27.84 -4.76 0.68
C VAL A 85 -29.05 -4.38 1.55
N LEU A 86 -28.84 -3.61 2.61
CA LEU A 86 -29.92 -3.15 3.47
C LEU A 86 -30.87 -2.21 2.73
N PRO A 87 -32.19 -2.34 2.92
CA PRO A 87 -33.15 -1.51 2.21
C PRO A 87 -33.00 -0.04 2.61
N ALA A 88 -32.82 0.81 1.61
CA ALA A 88 -32.81 2.25 1.78
C ALA A 88 -34.14 2.74 2.37
N ALA A 89 -34.06 3.67 3.33
CA ALA A 89 -35.26 4.35 3.82
C ALA A 89 -35.92 5.17 2.69
N PRO A 90 -37.26 5.33 2.68
CA PRO A 90 -37.98 5.98 1.57
C PRO A 90 -37.54 7.42 1.26
N PHE A 91 -36.99 8.13 2.25
CA PHE A 91 -36.47 9.49 2.11
C PHE A 91 -35.00 9.54 1.66
N TRP A 92 -34.29 8.41 1.68
CA TRP A 92 -32.88 8.33 1.34
C TRP A 92 -32.70 7.99 -0.14
N LYS A 93 -32.26 8.98 -0.93
CA LYS A 93 -32.11 8.88 -2.39
C LYS A 93 -30.67 8.56 -2.85
N GLY A 94 -29.78 8.25 -1.91
CA GLY A 94 -28.35 8.11 -2.14
C GLY A 94 -27.89 6.74 -2.66
N GLN A 95 -28.80 5.78 -2.89
CA GLN A 95 -28.44 4.37 -3.17
C GLN A 95 -27.51 4.24 -4.38
N THR A 96 -27.84 4.89 -5.50
CA THR A 96 -27.04 4.79 -6.73
C THR A 96 -25.64 5.37 -6.56
N ALA A 97 -25.49 6.47 -5.81
CA ALA A 97 -24.19 7.05 -5.51
C ALA A 97 -23.40 6.17 -4.55
N TYR A 98 -24.06 5.57 -3.55
CA TYR A 98 -23.45 4.62 -2.62
C TYR A 98 -22.93 3.39 -3.36
N GLU A 99 -23.72 2.80 -4.24
CA GLU A 99 -23.31 1.67 -5.09
C GLU A 99 -22.20 2.04 -6.07
N SER A 100 -22.23 3.26 -6.63
CA SER A 100 -21.18 3.71 -7.55
C SER A 100 -19.84 3.95 -6.85
N ILE A 101 -19.83 4.37 -5.58
CA ILE A 101 -18.60 4.70 -4.84
C ILE A 101 -18.10 3.51 -4.02
N LEU A 102 -19.00 2.84 -3.30
CA LEU A 102 -18.67 1.76 -2.35
C LEU A 102 -19.05 0.37 -2.87
N GLY A 103 -19.99 0.29 -3.80
CA GLY A 103 -20.41 -0.96 -4.43
C GLY A 103 -19.51 -1.42 -5.57
N TYR A 104 -18.23 -1.01 -5.56
CA TYR A 104 -17.26 -1.32 -6.61
C TYR A 104 -17.33 -2.80 -6.98
N ALA A 105 -17.55 -3.05 -8.29
CA ALA A 105 -17.72 -4.38 -8.85
C ALA A 105 -16.67 -5.32 -8.23
N PRO A 106 -17.07 -6.44 -7.59
CA PRO A 106 -16.21 -7.27 -6.73
C PRO A 106 -14.82 -7.59 -7.32
N ARG A 107 -14.74 -7.59 -8.65
CA ARG A 107 -13.52 -7.69 -9.45
C ARG A 107 -12.46 -6.60 -9.20
N LEU A 108 -12.82 -5.30 -9.20
CA LEU A 108 -11.83 -4.23 -8.98
C LEU A 108 -11.30 -4.26 -7.56
N LEU A 109 -12.20 -4.56 -6.63
CA LEU A 109 -11.89 -4.73 -5.23
C LEU A 109 -10.95 -5.93 -5.01
N ALA A 110 -11.25 -7.09 -5.61
CA ALA A 110 -10.34 -8.24 -5.61
C ALA A 110 -8.98 -7.90 -6.28
N ALA A 111 -8.98 -7.15 -7.38
CA ALA A 111 -7.76 -6.70 -8.04
C ALA A 111 -6.89 -5.85 -7.11
N SER A 112 -7.48 -4.86 -6.44
CA SER A 112 -6.79 -4.01 -5.46
C SER A 112 -6.25 -4.84 -4.30
N PHE A 113 -7.03 -5.81 -3.83
CA PHE A 113 -6.64 -6.68 -2.74
C PHE A 113 -5.41 -7.53 -3.06
N PHE A 114 -5.44 -8.25 -4.18
CA PHE A 114 -4.31 -9.10 -4.58
C PHE A 114 -3.08 -8.27 -4.97
N GLY A 115 -3.29 -7.13 -5.66
CA GLY A 115 -2.23 -6.20 -6.01
C GLY A 115 -1.52 -5.66 -4.77
N TYR A 116 -2.28 -5.13 -3.81
CA TYR A 116 -1.76 -4.63 -2.55
C TYR A 116 -0.96 -5.69 -1.80
N LEU A 117 -1.54 -6.89 -1.62
CA LEU A 117 -0.93 -7.92 -0.80
C LEU A 117 0.42 -8.35 -1.40
N VAL A 118 0.46 -8.65 -2.71
CA VAL A 118 1.71 -9.04 -3.39
C VAL A 118 2.70 -7.86 -3.45
N GLY A 119 2.21 -6.65 -3.74
CA GLY A 119 3.02 -5.44 -3.83
C GLY A 119 3.71 -5.07 -2.54
N GLU A 120 2.97 -5.00 -1.42
CA GLU A 120 3.54 -4.69 -0.10
C GLU A 120 4.46 -5.80 0.42
N PHE A 121 4.12 -7.07 0.16
CA PHE A 121 5.01 -8.16 0.54
C PHE A 121 6.33 -8.11 -0.24
N ALA A 122 6.27 -7.82 -1.54
CA ALA A 122 7.47 -7.65 -2.36
C ALA A 122 8.27 -6.41 -1.94
N ASN A 123 7.60 -5.28 -1.70
CA ASN A 123 8.23 -4.04 -1.21
C ASN A 123 9.01 -4.30 0.08
N SER A 124 8.31 -4.77 1.12
CA SER A 124 8.90 -5.03 2.43
C SER A 124 9.98 -6.13 2.40
N PHE A 125 9.83 -7.16 1.56
CA PHE A 125 10.86 -8.20 1.37
C PHE A 125 12.15 -7.63 0.76
N ILE A 126 12.03 -6.84 -0.31
CA ILE A 126 13.17 -6.25 -1.01
C ILE A 126 13.88 -5.24 -0.12
N LEU A 127 13.12 -4.40 0.58
CA LEU A 127 13.69 -3.41 1.49
C LEU A 127 14.51 -4.07 2.59
N ALA A 128 13.98 -5.13 3.21
CA ALA A 128 14.69 -5.89 4.24
C ALA A 128 15.92 -6.65 3.70
N ARG A 129 15.82 -7.28 2.52
CA ARG A 129 16.96 -7.95 1.86
C ARG A 129 18.06 -6.97 1.47
N MET A 130 17.70 -5.84 0.88
CA MET A 130 18.68 -4.83 0.47
C MET A 130 19.33 -4.18 1.67
N LYS A 131 18.64 -4.00 2.80
CA LYS A 131 19.24 -3.49 4.05
C LYS A 131 20.40 -4.36 4.53
N ILE A 132 20.26 -5.69 4.44
CA ILE A 132 21.33 -6.65 4.77
C ILE A 132 22.49 -6.53 3.78
N LEU A 133 22.17 -6.49 2.48
CA LEU A 133 23.16 -6.40 1.40
C LEU A 133 23.97 -5.11 1.46
N THR A 134 23.34 -3.98 1.77
CA THR A 134 24.01 -2.68 1.85
C THR A 134 24.59 -2.38 3.23
N ARG A 135 24.50 -3.33 4.19
CA ARG A 135 24.91 -3.15 5.59
C ARG A 135 24.33 -1.87 6.21
N GLY A 136 23.10 -1.53 5.85
CA GLY A 136 22.39 -0.32 6.29
C GLY A 136 22.84 0.99 5.63
N ARG A 137 23.81 0.96 4.70
CA ARG A 137 24.19 2.15 3.92
C ARG A 137 23.19 2.33 2.75
N TRP A 138 23.04 3.57 2.27
CA TRP A 138 22.18 3.92 1.11
C TRP A 138 20.69 3.58 1.33
N LEU A 139 19.97 4.44 2.04
CA LEU A 139 18.52 4.29 2.27
C LEU A 139 17.74 4.51 0.97
N TRP A 140 18.16 5.46 0.13
CA TRP A 140 17.46 5.85 -1.10
C TRP A 140 17.41 4.72 -2.13
N SER A 141 18.50 3.94 -2.27
CA SER A 141 18.54 2.84 -3.23
C SER A 141 17.57 1.73 -2.84
N ARG A 142 17.27 1.62 -1.54
CA ARG A 142 16.36 0.62 -0.98
C ARG A 142 14.92 1.04 -1.12
N THR A 143 14.57 2.27 -0.74
CA THR A 143 13.21 2.79 -0.88
C THR A 143 12.79 2.84 -2.34
N ILE A 144 13.66 3.33 -3.24
CA ILE A 144 13.36 3.36 -4.67
C ILE A 144 13.36 1.95 -5.27
N GLY A 145 14.32 1.10 -4.92
CA GLY A 145 14.41 -0.27 -5.44
C GLY A 145 13.23 -1.16 -5.02
N SER A 146 12.81 -1.06 -3.76
CA SER A 146 11.66 -1.79 -3.24
C SER A 146 10.35 -1.28 -3.81
N THR A 147 10.22 0.04 -3.98
CA THR A 147 9.08 0.68 -4.62
C THR A 147 8.94 0.27 -6.09
N ILE A 148 10.04 0.27 -6.87
CA ILE A 148 10.02 -0.13 -8.28
C ILE A 148 9.39 -1.52 -8.42
N VAL A 149 9.80 -2.48 -7.59
CA VAL A 149 9.29 -3.86 -7.68
C VAL A 149 7.92 -4.01 -7.03
N GLY A 150 7.71 -3.42 -5.85
CA GLY A 150 6.45 -3.48 -5.11
C GLY A 150 5.31 -2.83 -5.88
N GLN A 151 5.48 -1.58 -6.31
CA GLN A 151 4.48 -0.88 -7.13
C GLN A 151 4.35 -1.48 -8.53
N GLY A 152 5.44 -2.04 -9.08
CA GLY A 152 5.39 -2.75 -10.35
C GLY A 152 4.47 -3.96 -10.28
N LEU A 153 4.63 -4.80 -9.25
CA LEU A 153 3.79 -5.97 -9.02
C LEU A 153 2.36 -5.59 -8.65
N ASP A 154 2.17 -4.61 -7.76
CA ASP A 154 0.85 -4.08 -7.40
C ASP A 154 0.08 -3.62 -8.65
N THR A 155 0.70 -2.75 -9.44
CA THR A 155 0.08 -2.17 -10.63
C THR A 155 -0.16 -3.21 -11.72
N LEU A 156 0.76 -4.15 -11.91
CA LEU A 156 0.60 -5.25 -12.87
C LEU A 156 -0.60 -6.13 -12.48
N ILE A 157 -0.65 -6.61 -11.24
CA ILE A 157 -1.73 -7.48 -10.76
C ILE A 157 -3.06 -6.74 -10.78
N PHE A 158 -3.07 -5.49 -10.29
CA PHE A 158 -4.27 -4.65 -10.28
C PHE A 158 -4.83 -4.48 -11.68
N ILE A 159 -4.03 -3.99 -12.63
CA ILE A 159 -4.53 -3.68 -13.98
C ILE A 159 -4.86 -4.98 -14.73
N THR A 160 -4.07 -6.05 -14.59
CA THR A 160 -4.38 -7.35 -15.20
C THR A 160 -5.72 -7.90 -14.72
N ILE A 161 -6.03 -7.85 -13.42
CA ILE A 161 -7.30 -8.36 -12.90
C ILE A 161 -8.45 -7.37 -13.18
N ALA A 162 -8.22 -6.06 -12.99
CA ALA A 162 -9.23 -5.03 -13.23
C ALA A 162 -9.66 -4.97 -14.70
N PHE A 163 -8.75 -5.19 -15.66
CA PHE A 163 -9.01 -5.08 -17.10
C PHE A 163 -8.85 -6.40 -17.87
N ALA A 164 -8.75 -7.56 -17.20
CA ALA A 164 -8.90 -8.89 -17.80
C ALA A 164 -10.04 -8.94 -18.84
N GLY A 165 -9.68 -9.20 -20.10
CA GLY A 165 -10.62 -9.27 -21.23
C GLY A 165 -10.62 -8.06 -22.18
N THR A 166 -9.92 -6.95 -21.87
CA THR A 166 -9.85 -5.77 -22.75
C THR A 166 -8.39 -5.45 -23.12
N PRO A 167 -7.84 -5.97 -24.24
CA PRO A 167 -6.38 -6.05 -24.44
C PRO A 167 -5.70 -4.74 -24.88
N SER A 168 -6.44 -3.82 -25.50
CA SER A 168 -5.84 -2.80 -26.38
C SER A 168 -5.07 -1.69 -25.67
N PHE A 169 -5.26 -1.46 -24.37
CA PHE A 169 -4.62 -0.35 -23.64
C PHE A 169 -3.91 -0.74 -22.33
N VAL A 170 -3.83 -2.04 -22.00
CA VAL A 170 -3.36 -2.53 -20.70
C VAL A 170 -1.88 -2.23 -20.45
N ALA A 171 -1.01 -2.48 -21.42
CA ALA A 171 0.44 -2.36 -21.23
C ALA A 171 0.89 -0.89 -21.08
N ILE A 172 0.34 0.02 -21.88
CA ILE A 172 0.66 1.45 -21.81
C ILE A 172 0.15 2.04 -20.48
N LEU A 173 -1.05 1.66 -20.04
CA LEU A 173 -1.60 2.09 -18.76
C LEU A 173 -0.74 1.61 -17.59
N ILE A 174 -0.31 0.33 -17.59
CA ILE A 174 0.62 -0.19 -16.56
C ILE A 174 1.89 0.63 -16.52
N LEU A 175 2.51 0.85 -17.67
CA LEU A 175 3.80 1.53 -17.74
C LEU A 175 3.69 3.01 -17.32
N SER A 176 2.64 3.71 -17.73
CA SER A 176 2.38 5.10 -17.31
C SER A 176 2.10 5.21 -15.81
N HIS A 177 1.28 4.32 -15.24
CA HIS A 177 0.99 4.31 -13.81
C HIS A 177 2.23 3.98 -12.99
N TRP A 178 3.00 2.99 -13.44
CA TRP A 178 4.21 2.57 -12.77
C TRP A 178 5.26 3.67 -12.75
N LEU A 179 5.53 4.30 -13.90
CA LEU A 179 6.47 5.42 -13.99
C LEU A 179 6.03 6.62 -13.14
N ALA A 180 4.75 6.97 -13.17
CA ALA A 180 4.22 8.07 -12.37
C ALA A 180 4.43 7.81 -10.87
N LYS A 181 4.12 6.61 -10.39
CA LYS A 181 4.32 6.25 -8.97
C LYS A 181 5.81 6.25 -8.59
N ILE A 182 6.71 5.77 -9.45
CA ILE A 182 8.16 5.81 -9.22
C ILE A 182 8.66 7.25 -9.10
N ILE A 183 8.23 8.16 -9.98
CA ILE A 183 8.65 9.56 -9.96
C ILE A 183 8.20 10.23 -8.65
N ILE A 184 6.96 9.96 -8.24
CA ILE A 184 6.42 10.50 -6.99
C ILE A 184 7.20 9.96 -5.78
N GLU A 185 7.52 8.67 -5.77
CA GLU A 185 8.35 8.10 -4.70
C GLU A 185 9.76 8.71 -4.68
N ALA A 186 10.39 8.88 -5.84
CA ALA A 186 11.69 9.54 -5.93
C ALA A 186 11.65 10.96 -5.37
N ALA A 187 10.55 11.70 -5.62
CA ALA A 187 10.31 13.02 -5.05
C ALA A 187 10.00 12.98 -3.53
N ALA A 188 9.37 11.91 -3.03
CA ALA A 188 9.05 11.71 -1.63
C ALA A 188 10.21 11.14 -0.79
N THR A 189 11.19 10.49 -1.43
CA THR A 189 12.36 9.86 -0.79
C THR A 189 13.12 10.78 0.19
N PRO A 190 13.33 12.09 -0.07
CA PRO A 190 13.94 13.01 0.89
C PRO A 190 13.14 13.13 2.19
N LEU A 191 11.81 13.15 2.09
CA LEU A 191 10.91 13.19 3.24
C LEU A 191 10.98 11.89 4.04
N THR A 192 11.04 10.75 3.34
CA THR A 192 11.26 9.42 3.95
C THR A 192 12.56 9.40 4.75
N TYR A 193 13.65 9.98 4.22
CA TYR A 193 14.92 10.09 4.92
C TYR A 193 14.83 10.85 6.24
N VAL A 194 14.14 12.01 6.23
CA VAL A 194 13.98 12.85 7.42
C VAL A 194 13.19 12.09 8.49
N LEU A 195 12.07 11.49 8.12
CA LEU A 195 11.20 10.76 9.05
C LEU A 195 11.89 9.51 9.62
N VAL A 196 12.56 8.72 8.77
CA VAL A 196 13.30 7.53 9.20
C VAL A 196 14.43 7.90 10.14
N ASN A 197 15.27 8.89 9.78
CA ASN A 197 16.39 9.29 10.65
C ASN A 197 15.91 9.89 11.97
N TYR A 198 14.81 10.65 11.95
CA TYR A 198 14.19 11.18 13.17
C TYR A 198 13.70 10.05 14.08
N LEU A 199 12.99 9.06 13.53
CA LEU A 199 12.46 7.93 14.29
C LEU A 199 13.58 7.02 14.81
N LYS A 200 14.58 6.67 13.99
CA LYS A 200 15.74 5.89 14.44
C LYS A 200 16.47 6.56 15.60
N LYS A 201 16.65 7.89 15.54
CA LYS A 201 17.32 8.65 16.62
C LYS A 201 16.49 8.74 17.89
N LYS A 202 15.15 8.76 17.78
CA LYS A 202 14.24 8.94 18.92
C LYS A 202 13.81 7.63 19.57
N ASP A 203 13.66 6.56 18.79
CA ASP A 203 13.32 5.22 19.27
C ASP A 203 14.57 4.40 19.66
N ALA A 204 15.77 4.81 19.22
CA ALA A 204 17.02 4.06 19.42
C ALA A 204 16.95 2.61 18.92
N ILE A 205 16.09 2.34 17.93
CA ILE A 205 15.90 1.04 17.32
C ILE A 205 16.37 1.13 15.86
N ASP A 206 17.33 0.28 15.50
CA ASP A 206 17.70 0.01 14.10
C ASP A 206 17.78 -1.51 13.90
N THR A 207 16.66 -2.11 13.52
CA THR A 207 16.54 -3.57 13.43
C THR A 207 17.15 -4.06 12.12
N TYR A 208 18.12 -4.98 12.18
CA TYR A 208 18.66 -5.67 11.01
C TYR A 208 18.15 -7.10 10.96
N ASP A 209 17.39 -7.45 9.91
CA ASP A 209 16.73 -8.76 9.75
C ASP A 209 17.68 -9.91 9.32
N TYR A 210 18.84 -10.07 9.95
CA TYR A 210 19.83 -11.10 9.58
C TYR A 210 19.34 -12.56 9.70
N GLN A 211 18.34 -12.83 10.54
CA GLN A 211 17.82 -14.18 10.82
C GLN A 211 16.34 -14.37 10.47
N THR A 212 15.73 -13.44 9.74
CA THR A 212 14.28 -13.44 9.54
C THR A 212 13.87 -14.37 8.39
N LYS A 213 12.94 -15.31 8.65
CA LYS A 213 12.35 -16.15 7.61
C LYS A 213 11.43 -15.31 6.71
N TYR A 214 11.84 -15.15 5.47
CA TYR A 214 11.13 -14.32 4.50
C TYR A 214 9.78 -14.86 3.98
N ASN A 215 9.26 -15.95 4.56
CA ASN A 215 8.01 -16.58 4.11
C ASN A 215 6.77 -15.77 4.54
N PRO A 216 5.98 -15.18 3.63
CA PRO A 216 4.85 -14.29 3.95
C PRO A 216 3.76 -14.89 4.86
N PHE A 217 3.74 -16.22 5.02
CA PHE A 217 2.75 -16.95 5.82
C PHE A 217 3.22 -17.33 7.24
N THR A 218 4.51 -17.18 7.59
CA THR A 218 4.96 -17.46 8.96
C THR A 218 4.66 -16.28 9.89
N ILE A 219 3.59 -16.37 10.68
CA ILE A 219 3.20 -15.33 11.66
C ILE A 219 3.99 -15.48 12.99
N THR A 220 4.59 -16.64 13.20
CA THR A 220 5.45 -17.01 14.33
C THR A 220 6.80 -17.53 13.81
N GLY A 221 7.90 -17.04 14.40
CA GLY A 221 9.22 -17.69 14.29
C GLY A 221 9.92 -17.58 12.94
#